data_AF-A0A101IZG2-F1
#
_entry.id   AF-A0A101IZG2-F1
#
_cell.length_a   1.000
_cell.length_b   1.000
_cell.length_c   1.000
_cell.angle_alpha   90.00
_cell.angle_beta   90.00
_cell.angle_gamma   90.00
#
_symmetry.space_group_name_H-M   'P 1'
#
loop_
_entity.id
_entity.type
_entity.pdbx_description
1 polymer ?
#
loop_
_entity_poly.entity_id
_entity_poly.type
_entity_poly.pdbx_seq_one_letter_code
_entity_poly.pdbx_strand_id
1 'polypeptide(L)'
;MQPEEVKGRRCFELIGRNRQCDICATEKALRSKKLERVEKYLPEQDRYLDCRSYPVLDDDAEVIFIVEQISDITERRRAEEETKRLATEYETVFNGTDDCIFLIRVTDDGKFRFIRNNLAHEAATGLTTEMLHQKTPEELLGEQAGSVVSANYQRCLDTKGTIIYEETLNLPAGEKIWETLLTPVIRDDIITHIVGSSRDITNQKQIEMELRLSEERYRDFFDKPM
;
A
#
# COMPACT_ATOMS: atom_id res chain seq x y z
N MET A 1 -7.45 -20.67 35.95
CA MET A 1 -7.89 -21.97 36.50
C MET A 1 -6.89 -22.37 37.55
N GLN A 2 -7.36 -22.83 38.70
CA GLN A 2 -6.50 -23.40 39.74
C GLN A 2 -6.06 -24.82 39.33
N PRO A 3 -4.88 -25.29 39.78
CA PRO A 3 -4.36 -26.62 39.41
C PRO A 3 -5.34 -27.78 39.68
N GLU A 4 -6.10 -27.69 40.76
CA GLU A 4 -7.05 -28.71 41.21
C GLU A 4 -8.26 -28.84 40.27
N GLU A 5 -8.63 -27.75 39.58
CA GLU A 5 -9.76 -27.70 38.65
C GLU A 5 -9.42 -28.34 37.28
N VAL A 6 -8.12 -28.49 37.00
CA VAL A 6 -7.57 -28.92 35.71
C VAL A 6 -7.11 -30.39 35.77
N LYS A 7 -6.62 -30.85 36.92
CA LYS A 7 -6.04 -32.19 37.09
C LYS A 7 -7.02 -33.30 36.70
N GLY A 8 -6.56 -34.22 35.85
CA GLY A 8 -7.33 -35.40 35.41
C GLY A 8 -8.36 -35.12 34.30
N ARG A 9 -8.55 -33.85 33.90
CA ARG A 9 -9.45 -33.48 32.81
C ARG A 9 -8.71 -33.38 31.48
N ARG A 10 -9.43 -33.60 30.38
CA ARG A 10 -8.85 -33.45 29.04
C ARG A 10 -8.83 -31.96 28.66
N CYS A 11 -7.77 -31.51 28.00
CA CYS A 11 -7.59 -30.09 27.65
C CYS A 11 -8.79 -29.50 26.88
N PHE A 12 -9.40 -30.27 25.99
CA PHE A 12 -10.55 -29.82 25.19
C PHE A 12 -11.83 -29.66 26.02
N GLU A 13 -11.99 -30.39 27.12
CA GLU A 13 -13.14 -30.25 28.04
C GLU A 13 -13.08 -28.93 28.82
N LEU A 14 -11.85 -28.47 29.12
CA LEU A 14 -11.63 -27.20 29.83
C LEU A 14 -12.00 -25.98 28.99
N ILE A 15 -11.98 -26.12 27.66
CA ILE A 15 -12.40 -25.08 26.71
C ILE A 15 -13.82 -25.34 26.16
N GLY A 16 -14.60 -26.22 26.81
CA GLY A 16 -16.01 -26.44 26.48
C GLY A 16 -16.26 -27.32 25.26
N ARG A 17 -15.27 -28.06 24.76
CA ARG A 17 -15.43 -28.99 23.64
C ARG A 17 -15.69 -30.41 24.13
N ASN A 18 -16.33 -31.21 23.28
CA ASN A 18 -16.52 -32.65 23.46
C ASN A 18 -15.54 -33.50 22.62
N ARG A 19 -14.68 -32.85 21.84
CA ARG A 19 -13.69 -33.49 20.97
C ARG A 19 -12.38 -32.69 20.97
N GLN A 20 -11.30 -33.35 20.58
CA GLN A 20 -9.99 -32.72 20.42
C GLN A 20 -10.02 -31.58 19.39
N CYS A 21 -9.02 -30.70 19.47
CA CYS A 21 -8.87 -29.62 18.49
C CYS A 21 -8.53 -30.21 17.11
N ASP A 22 -9.13 -29.67 16.05
CA ASP A 22 -8.83 -30.08 14.68
C ASP A 22 -7.32 -29.90 14.34
N ILE A 23 -6.69 -28.88 14.95
CA ILE A 23 -5.25 -28.68 14.94
C ILE A 23 -4.74 -28.74 16.38
N CYS A 24 -3.98 -29.78 16.71
CA CYS A 24 -3.52 -30.08 18.07
C CYS A 24 -2.00 -30.29 18.12
N ALA A 25 -1.26 -29.41 18.80
CA ALA A 25 0.19 -29.60 19.01
C ALA A 25 0.47 -30.85 19.86
N THR A 26 -0.36 -31.14 20.87
CA THR A 26 -0.22 -32.33 21.73
C THR A 26 -0.24 -33.60 20.92
N GLU A 27 -1.23 -33.75 20.04
CA GLU A 27 -1.40 -34.98 19.24
C GLU A 27 -0.28 -35.14 18.22
N LYS A 28 0.13 -34.03 17.57
CA LYS A 28 1.27 -34.05 16.67
C LYS A 28 2.55 -34.47 17.40
N ALA A 29 2.83 -33.89 18.56
CA ALA A 29 4.04 -34.19 19.34
C ALA A 29 4.04 -35.64 19.84
N LEU A 30 2.87 -36.18 20.21
CA LEU A 30 2.72 -37.57 20.60
C LEU A 30 3.07 -38.53 19.44
N ARG A 31 2.62 -38.21 18.23
CA ARG A 31 2.88 -39.03 17.02
C ARG A 31 4.32 -38.88 16.52
N SER A 32 4.83 -37.65 16.50
CA SER A 32 6.15 -37.36 15.92
C SER A 32 7.30 -37.59 16.89
N LYS A 33 7.03 -37.65 18.20
CA LYS A 33 8.02 -37.70 19.30
C LYS A 33 9.01 -36.53 19.24
N LYS A 34 8.60 -35.41 18.64
CA LYS A 34 9.39 -34.18 18.47
C LYS A 34 8.62 -32.97 18.99
N LEU A 35 9.33 -31.85 19.14
CA LEU A 35 8.71 -30.56 19.41
C LEU A 35 7.79 -30.20 18.25
N GLU A 36 6.54 -29.93 18.57
CA GLU A 36 5.54 -29.48 17.61
C GLU A 36 4.97 -28.14 18.02
N ARG A 37 4.74 -27.29 17.02
CA ARG A 37 4.18 -25.95 17.20
C ARG A 37 2.98 -25.78 16.30
N VAL A 38 1.86 -25.31 16.85
CA VAL A 38 0.68 -24.94 16.08
C VAL A 38 0.15 -23.60 16.56
N GLU A 39 -0.13 -22.71 15.62
CA GLU A 39 -0.95 -21.53 15.88
C GLU A 39 -2.39 -21.88 15.47
N LYS A 40 -3.36 -21.63 16.36
CA LYS A 40 -4.77 -21.95 16.10
C LYS A 40 -5.69 -20.87 16.64
N TYR A 41 -6.81 -20.67 15.97
CA TYR A 41 -7.93 -19.89 16.49
C TYR A 41 -8.84 -20.78 17.34
N LEU A 42 -9.24 -20.31 18.51
CA LEU A 42 -10.24 -20.90 19.38
C LEU A 42 -11.51 -20.05 19.35
N PRO A 43 -12.52 -20.42 18.54
CA PRO A 43 -13.77 -19.68 18.43
C PRO A 43 -14.52 -19.53 19.75
N GLU A 44 -14.42 -20.53 20.65
CA GLU A 44 -15.12 -20.56 21.93
C GLU A 44 -14.67 -19.46 22.89
N GLN A 45 -13.45 -18.95 22.69
CA GLN A 45 -12.84 -17.92 23.52
C GLN A 45 -12.46 -16.67 22.72
N ASP A 46 -12.72 -16.67 21.41
CA ASP A 46 -12.31 -15.64 20.46
C ASP A 46 -10.81 -15.27 20.62
N ARG A 47 -9.95 -16.29 20.58
CA ARG A 47 -8.51 -16.15 20.80
C ARG A 47 -7.67 -16.89 19.78
N TYR A 48 -6.56 -16.30 19.41
CA TYR A 48 -5.48 -17.00 18.71
C TYR A 48 -4.45 -17.47 19.72
N LEU A 49 -4.08 -18.75 19.68
CA LEU A 49 -3.10 -19.35 20.56
C LEU A 49 -1.92 -19.91 19.77
N ASP A 50 -0.70 -19.62 20.22
CA ASP A 50 0.52 -20.33 19.85
C ASP A 50 0.76 -21.45 20.87
N CYS A 51 0.56 -22.69 20.45
CA CYS A 51 0.73 -23.87 21.29
C CYS A 51 2.01 -24.61 20.89
N ARG A 52 2.93 -24.80 21.84
CA ARG A 52 4.15 -25.57 21.67
C ARG A 52 4.12 -26.76 22.62
N SER A 53 4.25 -27.95 22.06
CA SER A 53 4.19 -29.20 22.81
C SER A 53 5.55 -29.89 22.75
N TYR A 54 6.11 -30.16 23.93
CA TYR A 54 7.42 -30.75 24.13
C TYR A 54 7.21 -32.16 24.71
N PRO A 55 7.40 -33.23 23.93
CA PRO A 55 7.29 -34.58 24.46
C PRO A 55 8.52 -34.88 25.33
N VAL A 56 8.28 -35.46 26.49
CA VAL A 56 9.32 -36.04 27.33
C VAL A 56 9.29 -37.54 27.10
N LEU A 57 10.47 -38.09 26.78
CA LEU A 57 10.64 -39.49 26.44
C LEU A 57 11.28 -40.26 27.59
N ASP A 58 10.99 -41.56 27.70
CA ASP A 58 11.77 -42.49 28.51
C ASP A 58 13.00 -43.03 27.75
N ASP A 59 13.71 -43.97 28.38
CA ASP A 59 14.90 -44.62 27.83
C ASP A 59 14.60 -45.48 26.58
N ASP A 60 13.35 -45.94 26.41
CA ASP A 60 12.89 -46.70 25.25
C ASP A 60 12.37 -45.78 24.11
N ALA A 61 12.57 -44.46 24.26
CA ALA A 61 12.08 -43.42 23.36
C ALA A 61 10.55 -43.39 23.23
N GLU A 62 9.81 -43.82 24.25
CA GLU A 62 8.36 -43.69 24.35
C GLU A 62 7.96 -42.43 25.12
N VAL A 63 6.84 -41.82 24.74
CA VAL A 63 6.39 -40.56 25.34
C VAL A 63 5.78 -40.82 26.72
N ILE A 64 6.41 -40.31 27.78
CA ILE A 64 5.91 -40.42 29.16
C ILE A 64 4.95 -39.29 29.54
N PHE A 65 5.22 -38.06 29.10
CA PHE A 65 4.32 -36.92 29.24
C PHE A 65 4.65 -35.82 28.23
N ILE A 66 3.73 -34.87 28.05
CA ILE A 66 3.92 -33.71 27.18
C ILE A 66 3.84 -32.45 28.04
N VAL A 67 4.84 -31.58 27.88
CA VAL A 67 4.82 -30.23 28.43
C VAL A 67 4.29 -29.29 27.37
N GLU A 68 3.27 -28.50 27.70
CA GLU A 68 2.69 -27.52 26.78
C GLU A 68 2.96 -26.10 27.23
N GLN A 69 3.40 -25.28 26.28
CA GLN A 69 3.42 -23.83 26.42
C GLN A 69 2.35 -23.27 25.49
N ILE A 70 1.41 -22.51 26.06
CA ILE A 70 0.33 -21.87 25.32
C ILE A 70 0.49 -20.37 25.51
N SER A 71 0.68 -19.63 24.42
CA SER A 71 0.76 -18.17 24.43
C SER A 71 -0.44 -17.60 23.70
N ASP A 72 -1.10 -16.62 24.31
CA ASP A 72 -2.13 -15.84 23.64
C ASP A 72 -1.46 -14.87 22.65
N ILE A 73 -1.77 -15.02 21.37
CA ILE A 73 -1.24 -14.20 20.27
C ILE A 73 -2.36 -13.40 19.59
N THR A 74 -3.49 -13.24 20.26
CA THR A 74 -4.69 -12.60 19.69
C THR A 74 -4.43 -11.18 19.23
N GLU A 75 -3.82 -10.35 20.08
CA GLU A 75 -3.50 -8.96 19.73
C GLU A 75 -2.56 -8.88 18.53
N ARG A 76 -1.51 -9.71 18.51
CA ARG A 76 -0.57 -9.79 17.39
C ARG A 76 -1.28 -10.16 16.10
N ARG A 77 -2.09 -11.23 16.11
CA ARG A 77 -2.82 -11.70 14.93
C ARG A 77 -3.81 -10.66 14.42
N ARG A 78 -4.57 -10.02 15.30
CA ARG A 78 -5.52 -8.97 14.92
C ARG A 78 -4.81 -7.75 14.31
N ALA A 79 -3.67 -7.34 14.88
CA ALA A 79 -2.88 -6.24 14.31
C ALA A 79 -2.31 -6.58 12.92
N GLU A 80 -1.83 -7.83 12.74
CA GLU A 80 -1.36 -8.33 11.44
C GLU A 80 -2.50 -8.37 10.40
N GLU A 81 -3.67 -8.89 10.78
CA GLU A 81 -4.87 -8.95 9.93
C GLU A 81 -5.37 -7.55 9.56
N GLU A 82 -5.42 -6.63 10.52
CA GLU A 82 -5.80 -5.24 10.29
C GLU A 82 -4.83 -4.55 9.32
N THR A 83 -3.53 -4.72 9.53
CA THR A 83 -2.50 -4.16 8.63
C THR A 83 -2.68 -4.70 7.21
N LYS A 84 -2.92 -6.00 7.06
CA LYS A 84 -3.18 -6.63 5.76
C LYS A 84 -4.47 -6.12 5.12
N ARG A 85 -5.53 -5.93 5.91
CA ARG A 85 -6.81 -5.38 5.43
C ARG A 85 -6.60 -3.96 4.91
N LEU A 86 -6.01 -3.08 5.72
CA LEU A 86 -5.75 -1.69 5.35
C LEU A 86 -4.84 -1.58 4.12
N ALA A 87 -3.81 -2.43 4.00
CA ALA A 87 -2.97 -2.48 2.81
C ALA A 87 -3.77 -2.87 1.55
N THR A 88 -4.69 -3.83 1.67
CA THR A 88 -5.55 -4.27 0.56
C THR A 88 -6.56 -3.19 0.16
N GLU A 89 -7.20 -2.54 1.13
CA GLU A 89 -8.10 -1.41 0.90
C GLU A 89 -7.38 -0.24 0.24
N TYR A 90 -6.18 0.09 0.72
CA TYR A 90 -5.32 1.11 0.13
C TYR A 90 -4.99 0.78 -1.34
N GLU A 91 -4.53 -0.43 -1.66
CA GLU A 91 -4.21 -0.80 -3.05
C GLU A 91 -5.44 -0.79 -3.95
N THR A 92 -6.61 -1.15 -3.40
CA THR A 92 -7.88 -1.12 -4.13
C THR A 92 -8.28 0.31 -4.49
N VAL A 93 -8.21 1.24 -3.53
CA VAL A 93 -8.54 2.66 -3.78
C VAL A 93 -7.50 3.31 -4.68
N PHE A 94 -6.21 3.09 -4.41
CA PHE A 94 -5.12 3.71 -5.13
C PHE A 94 -5.10 3.32 -6.62
N ASN A 95 -5.36 2.05 -6.93
CA ASN A 95 -5.36 1.54 -8.31
C ASN A 95 -6.75 1.49 -8.96
N GLY A 96 -7.84 1.63 -8.20
CA GLY A 96 -9.21 1.56 -8.70
C GLY A 96 -9.79 2.89 -9.16
N THR A 97 -9.02 3.98 -9.08
CA THR A 97 -9.42 5.31 -9.58
C THR A 97 -8.90 5.56 -10.99
N ASP A 98 -9.67 6.32 -11.78
CA ASP A 98 -9.27 6.78 -13.12
C ASP A 98 -8.32 7.98 -13.06
N ASP A 99 -8.22 8.66 -11.91
CA ASP A 99 -7.26 9.76 -11.73
C ASP A 99 -5.83 9.20 -11.71
N CYS A 100 -4.93 9.83 -12.47
CA CYS A 100 -3.52 9.45 -12.46
C CYS A 100 -2.88 9.97 -11.17
N ILE A 101 -2.39 9.09 -10.31
CA ILE A 101 -1.81 9.46 -9.00
C ILE A 101 -0.36 8.98 -8.92
N PHE A 102 0.51 9.81 -8.37
CA PHE A 102 1.89 9.47 -8.04
C PHE A 102 2.30 10.01 -6.67
N LEU A 103 3.28 9.35 -6.07
CA LEU A 103 3.83 9.70 -4.76
C LEU A 103 5.32 9.96 -4.88
N ILE A 104 5.76 11.08 -4.33
CA ILE A 104 7.15 11.51 -4.28
C ILE A 104 7.58 11.61 -2.83
N ARG A 105 8.78 11.14 -2.52
CA ARG A 105 9.44 11.40 -1.25
C ARG A 105 10.34 12.62 -1.38
N VAL A 106 10.29 13.48 -0.37
CA VAL A 106 11.29 14.52 -0.15
C VAL A 106 12.37 13.91 0.74
N THR A 107 13.61 13.83 0.24
CA THR A 107 14.73 13.27 0.99
C THR A 107 15.41 14.36 1.84
N ASP A 108 16.16 13.94 2.85
CA ASP A 108 16.84 14.86 3.77
C ASP A 108 17.86 15.79 3.08
N ASP A 109 18.38 15.39 1.91
CA ASP A 109 19.24 16.20 1.04
C ASP A 109 18.45 17.15 0.11
N GLY A 110 17.14 17.29 0.31
CA GLY A 110 16.27 18.19 -0.43
C GLY A 110 15.91 17.71 -1.84
N LYS A 111 16.17 16.45 -2.17
CA LYS A 111 15.85 15.88 -3.48
C LYS A 111 14.46 15.25 -3.50
N PHE A 112 13.97 15.07 -4.71
CA PHE A 112 12.69 14.42 -4.98
C PHE A 112 12.93 13.04 -5.56
N ARG A 113 12.31 12.02 -4.97
CA ARG A 113 12.36 10.66 -5.51
C ARG A 113 10.96 10.10 -5.68
N PHE A 114 10.66 9.61 -6.87
CA PHE A 114 9.40 8.92 -7.10
C PHE A 114 9.36 7.62 -6.29
N ILE A 115 8.27 7.40 -5.57
CA ILE A 115 8.05 6.20 -4.77
C ILE A 115 7.18 5.21 -5.54
N ARG A 116 6.08 5.70 -6.13
CA ARG A 116 5.13 4.89 -6.90
C ARG A 116 4.16 5.75 -7.69
N ASN A 117 3.49 5.12 -8.63
CA ASN A 117 2.29 5.63 -9.28
C ASN A 117 1.21 4.55 -9.33
N ASN A 118 -0.03 4.94 -9.64
CA ASN A 118 -1.14 4.00 -9.79
C ASN A 118 -1.28 3.49 -11.23
N LEU A 119 -2.08 2.44 -11.41
CA LEU A 119 -2.35 1.84 -12.72
C LEU A 119 -2.89 2.84 -13.76
N ALA A 120 -3.71 3.81 -13.36
CA ALA A 120 -4.20 4.85 -14.26
C ALA A 120 -3.04 5.71 -14.79
N HIS A 121 -2.13 6.15 -13.92
CA HIS A 121 -0.94 6.89 -14.33
C HIS A 121 -0.01 6.04 -15.20
N GLU A 122 0.18 4.75 -14.87
CA GLU A 122 0.97 3.83 -15.70
C GLU A 122 0.40 3.72 -17.12
N ALA A 123 -0.91 3.51 -17.24
CA ALA A 123 -1.59 3.40 -18.53
C ALA A 123 -1.52 4.70 -19.34
N ALA A 124 -1.66 5.85 -18.68
CA ALA A 124 -1.73 7.14 -19.35
C ALA A 124 -0.36 7.71 -19.78
N THR A 125 0.71 7.34 -19.07
CA THR A 125 2.08 7.83 -19.30
C THR A 125 3.01 6.79 -19.94
N GLY A 126 2.72 5.50 -19.77
CA GLY A 126 3.61 4.39 -20.13
C GLY A 126 4.78 4.19 -19.15
N LEU A 127 4.80 4.91 -18.02
CA LEU A 127 5.81 4.76 -16.98
C LEU A 127 5.29 3.82 -15.89
N THR A 128 5.90 2.65 -15.77
CA THR A 128 5.58 1.72 -14.67
C THR A 128 6.19 2.19 -13.35
N THR A 129 5.62 1.74 -12.24
CA THR A 129 6.17 1.98 -10.90
C THR A 129 7.63 1.59 -10.82
N GLU A 130 8.02 0.46 -11.41
CA GLU A 130 9.42 -0.02 -11.44
C GLU A 130 10.35 0.94 -12.20
N MET A 131 9.90 1.52 -13.30
CA MET A 131 10.71 2.43 -14.11
C MET A 131 11.04 3.74 -13.39
N LEU A 132 10.10 4.26 -12.59
CA LEU A 132 10.26 5.52 -11.86
C LEU A 132 10.80 5.34 -10.44
N HIS A 133 10.69 4.16 -9.83
CA HIS A 133 11.02 3.97 -8.42
C HIS A 133 12.43 4.45 -8.07
N GLN A 134 12.54 5.27 -7.03
CA GLN A 134 13.74 5.96 -6.56
C GLN A 134 14.39 6.94 -7.52
N LYS A 135 13.88 7.14 -8.73
CA LYS A 135 14.43 8.13 -9.66
C LYS A 135 14.04 9.55 -9.27
N THR A 136 14.94 10.47 -9.56
CA THR A 136 14.67 11.91 -9.61
C THR A 136 13.95 12.29 -10.90
N PRO A 137 13.27 13.45 -10.96
CA PRO A 137 12.71 13.98 -12.20
C PRO A 137 13.73 14.07 -13.34
N GLU A 138 14.96 14.47 -13.05
CA GLU A 138 16.05 14.61 -14.02
C GLU A 138 16.53 13.23 -14.53
N GLU A 139 16.64 12.23 -13.67
CA GLU A 139 16.97 10.85 -14.07
C GLU A 139 15.86 10.18 -14.90
N LEU A 140 14.61 10.58 -14.70
CA LEU A 140 13.44 10.00 -15.37
C LEU A 140 13.10 10.69 -16.69
N LEU A 141 13.12 12.02 -16.70
CA LEU A 141 12.64 12.87 -17.79
C LEU A 141 13.78 13.58 -18.54
N GLY A 142 15.02 13.44 -18.08
CA GLY A 142 16.17 14.20 -18.57
C GLY A 142 16.26 15.59 -17.95
N GLU A 143 17.41 16.25 -18.14
CA GLU A 143 17.75 17.49 -17.42
C GLU A 143 16.74 18.63 -17.66
N GLN A 144 16.32 18.84 -18.92
CA GLN A 144 15.48 19.97 -19.29
C GLN A 144 14.05 19.85 -18.72
N ALA A 145 13.38 18.72 -18.95
CA ALA A 145 12.03 18.49 -18.44
C ALA A 145 12.04 18.23 -16.93
N GLY A 146 13.01 17.44 -16.45
CA GLY A 146 13.18 17.11 -15.03
C GLY A 146 13.37 18.36 -14.17
N SER A 147 14.20 19.31 -14.58
CA SER A 147 14.43 20.55 -13.82
C SER A 147 13.14 21.39 -13.66
N VAL A 148 12.28 21.42 -14.68
CA VAL A 148 10.99 22.13 -14.62
C VAL A 148 10.05 21.45 -13.64
N VAL A 149 9.98 20.12 -13.69
CA VAL A 149 9.19 19.31 -12.76
C VAL A 149 9.69 19.46 -11.32
N SER A 150 11.00 19.37 -11.09
CA SER A 150 11.63 19.61 -9.79
C SER A 150 11.35 21.02 -9.26
N ALA A 151 11.36 22.04 -10.12
CA ALA A 151 11.00 23.40 -9.72
C ALA A 151 9.54 23.51 -9.25
N ASN A 152 8.60 22.80 -9.89
CA ASN A 152 7.22 22.72 -9.43
C ASN A 152 7.11 22.00 -8.09
N TYR A 153 7.89 20.93 -7.87
CA TYR A 153 7.93 20.23 -6.58
C TYR A 153 8.47 21.14 -5.47
N GLN A 154 9.54 21.89 -5.75
CA GLN A 154 10.08 22.88 -4.82
C GLN A 154 9.04 23.96 -4.49
N ARG A 155 8.34 24.48 -5.50
CA ARG A 155 7.26 25.46 -5.30
C ARG A 155 6.16 24.93 -4.37
N CYS A 156 5.80 23.65 -4.49
CA CYS A 156 4.85 22.99 -3.59
C CYS A 156 5.36 22.93 -2.13
N LEU A 157 6.67 22.72 -1.94
CA LEU A 157 7.28 22.78 -0.60
C LEU A 157 7.25 24.19 -0.03
N ASP A 158 7.61 25.19 -0.85
CA ASP A 158 7.70 26.59 -0.44
C ASP A 158 6.34 27.17 -0.05
N THR A 159 5.28 26.80 -0.78
CA THR A 159 3.90 27.23 -0.47
C THR A 159 3.32 26.52 0.75
N LYS A 160 3.88 25.36 1.13
CA LYS A 160 3.30 24.43 2.14
C LYS A 160 1.81 24.13 1.88
N GLY A 161 1.41 24.17 0.61
CA GLY A 161 0.02 24.09 0.21
C GLY A 161 -0.12 23.61 -1.23
N THR A 162 -1.32 23.15 -1.56
CA THR A 162 -1.59 22.57 -2.87
C THR A 162 -1.39 23.57 -4.00
N ILE A 163 -0.71 23.16 -5.06
CA ILE A 163 -0.54 23.93 -6.28
C ILE A 163 -1.12 23.20 -7.49
N ILE A 164 -1.56 23.96 -8.50
CA ILE A 164 -2.06 23.45 -9.79
C ILE A 164 -1.24 24.13 -10.88
N TYR A 165 -0.84 23.36 -11.89
CA TYR A 165 -0.19 23.91 -13.09
C TYR A 165 -0.43 23.01 -14.29
N GLU A 166 -0.26 23.58 -15.48
CA GLU A 166 -0.26 22.82 -16.73
C GLU A 166 1.19 22.56 -17.20
N GLU A 167 1.42 21.39 -17.78
CA GLU A 167 2.71 21.03 -18.37
C GLU A 167 2.52 20.16 -19.62
N THR A 168 3.45 20.29 -20.58
CA THR A 168 3.52 19.39 -21.73
C THR A 168 4.70 18.45 -21.52
N LEU A 169 4.42 17.15 -21.48
CA LEU A 169 5.45 16.12 -21.30
C LEU A 169 5.40 15.13 -22.44
N ASN A 170 6.57 14.81 -23.00
CA ASN A 170 6.76 13.73 -23.94
C ASN A 170 7.18 12.47 -23.19
N LEU A 171 6.22 11.60 -22.93
CA LEU A 171 6.37 10.37 -22.15
C LEU A 171 6.31 9.14 -23.07
N PRO A 172 6.60 7.93 -22.58
CA PRO A 172 6.53 6.72 -23.42
C PRO A 172 5.20 6.50 -24.13
N ALA A 173 4.07 6.92 -23.55
CA ALA A 173 2.74 6.88 -24.17
C ALA A 173 2.47 8.03 -25.17
N GLY A 174 3.44 8.91 -25.41
CA GLY A 174 3.35 10.06 -26.31
C GLY A 174 3.41 11.41 -25.59
N GLU A 175 3.39 12.46 -26.41
CA GLU A 175 3.28 13.84 -25.94
C GLU A 175 1.84 14.17 -25.53
N LYS A 176 1.68 14.71 -24.32
CA LYS A 176 0.40 15.07 -23.73
C LYS A 176 0.50 16.37 -22.95
N ILE A 177 -0.61 17.07 -22.84
CA ILE A 177 -0.79 18.23 -21.98
C ILE A 177 -1.48 17.77 -20.70
N TRP A 178 -0.84 18.00 -19.57
CA TRP A 178 -1.27 17.58 -18.25
C TRP A 178 -1.66 18.78 -17.41
N GLU A 179 -2.80 18.69 -16.73
CA GLU A 179 -3.07 19.51 -15.54
C GLU A 179 -2.65 18.71 -14.32
N THR A 180 -1.63 19.19 -13.61
CA THR A 180 -1.04 18.52 -12.45
C THR A 180 -1.33 19.29 -11.18
N LEU A 181 -1.90 18.59 -10.20
CA LEU A 181 -2.10 19.03 -8.83
C LEU A 181 -1.02 18.40 -7.94
N LEU A 182 -0.34 19.20 -7.13
CA LEU A 182 0.63 18.71 -6.15
C LEU A 182 0.21 19.12 -4.75
N THR A 183 0.10 18.16 -3.83
CA THR A 183 -0.28 18.37 -2.43
C THR A 183 0.84 17.88 -1.51
N PRO A 184 1.40 18.73 -0.62
CA PRO A 184 2.43 18.30 0.31
C PRO A 184 1.84 17.49 1.47
N VAL A 185 2.54 16.43 1.88
CA VAL A 185 2.20 15.62 3.06
C VAL A 185 3.06 16.07 4.23
N ILE A 186 2.42 16.76 5.16
CA ILE A 186 3.06 17.35 6.33
C ILE A 186 2.88 16.41 7.53
N ARG A 187 3.98 16.09 8.21
CA ARG A 187 4.00 15.36 9.49
C ARG A 187 4.93 16.11 10.44
N ASP A 188 4.44 16.46 11.63
CA ASP A 188 5.20 17.21 12.63
C ASP A 188 5.89 18.47 12.05
N ASP A 189 5.15 19.27 11.27
CA ASP A 189 5.60 20.46 10.54
C ASP A 189 6.68 20.24 9.45
N ILE A 190 7.01 18.98 9.15
CA ILE A 190 7.98 18.59 8.11
C ILE A 190 7.23 18.03 6.90
N ILE A 191 7.55 18.51 5.70
CA ILE A 191 7.04 17.92 4.46
C ILE A 191 7.87 16.67 4.15
N THR A 192 7.22 15.51 4.18
CA THR A 192 7.90 14.22 3.95
C THR A 192 7.67 13.69 2.54
N HIS A 193 6.52 14.01 1.95
CA HIS A 193 6.10 13.52 0.64
C HIS A 193 5.31 14.59 -0.10
N ILE A 194 5.20 14.42 -1.41
CA ILE A 194 4.25 15.13 -2.27
C ILE A 194 3.36 14.07 -2.92
N VAL A 195 2.04 14.26 -2.83
CA VAL A 195 1.07 13.50 -3.61
C VAL A 195 0.75 14.32 -4.85
N GLY A 196 1.00 13.75 -6.02
CA GLY A 196 0.62 14.33 -7.29
C GLY A 196 -0.58 13.63 -7.88
N SER A 197 -1.49 14.40 -8.48
CA SER A 197 -2.52 13.88 -9.37
C SER A 197 -2.51 14.64 -10.68
N SER A 198 -2.56 13.93 -11.79
CA SER A 198 -2.52 14.54 -13.12
C SER A 198 -3.72 14.12 -13.96
N ARG A 199 -4.21 15.05 -14.76
CA ARG A 199 -5.26 14.80 -15.75
C ARG A 199 -4.76 15.15 -17.13
N ASP A 200 -4.92 14.23 -18.08
CA ASP A 200 -4.67 14.50 -19.49
C ASP A 200 -5.77 15.43 -20.02
N ILE A 201 -5.38 16.66 -20.36
CA ILE A 201 -6.27 17.70 -20.90
C ILE A 201 -5.99 17.97 -22.39
N THR A 202 -5.23 17.07 -23.06
CA THR A 202 -4.84 17.25 -24.46
C THR A 202 -6.05 17.44 -25.36
N ASN A 203 -7.05 16.56 -25.24
CA ASN A 203 -8.26 16.62 -26.06
C ASN A 203 -9.09 17.88 -25.75
N GLN A 204 -9.14 18.28 -24.48
CA GLN A 204 -9.83 19.52 -24.07
C GLN A 204 -9.18 20.75 -24.71
N LYS A 205 -7.85 20.85 -24.70
CA LYS A 205 -7.11 21.96 -25.31
C LYS A 205 -7.23 21.96 -26.83
N GLN A 206 -7.27 20.80 -27.47
CA GLN A 206 -7.49 20.70 -28.92
C GLN A 206 -8.88 21.23 -29.29
N ILE A 207 -9.93 20.82 -28.58
CA ILE A 207 -11.31 21.28 -28.80
C ILE A 207 -11.41 22.81 -28.57
N GLU A 208 -10.78 23.33 -27.50
CA GLU A 208 -10.75 24.76 -27.21
C GLU A 208 -10.07 25.56 -28.33
N MET A 209 -8.94 25.06 -28.85
CA MET A 209 -8.23 25.71 -29.95
C MET A 209 -9.02 25.68 -31.25
N GLU A 210 -9.64 24.55 -31.59
CA GLU A 210 -10.49 24.43 -32.79
C GLU A 210 -11.69 25.39 -32.74
N LEU A 211 -12.33 25.50 -31.58
CA LEU A 211 -13.42 26.45 -31.35
C LEU A 211 -12.93 27.89 -31.55
N ARG A 212 -11.81 28.26 -30.91
CA ARG A 212 -11.23 29.60 -31.04
C ARG A 212 -10.91 29.96 -32.48
N LEU A 213 -10.25 29.06 -33.22
CA LEU A 213 -9.92 29.25 -34.64
C LEU A 213 -11.18 29.35 -35.50
N SER A 214 -12.25 28.62 -35.16
CA SER A 214 -13.53 28.72 -35.84
C SER A 214 -14.17 30.10 -35.62
N GLU A 215 -14.20 30.58 -34.38
CA GLU A 215 -14.73 31.90 -34.03
C GLU A 215 -13.96 33.05 -34.69
N GLU A 216 -12.62 32.97 -34.72
CA GLU A 216 -11.75 33.92 -35.44
C GLU A 216 -12.09 33.95 -36.95
N ARG A 217 -12.21 32.77 -37.59
CA ARG A 217 -12.62 32.68 -39.00
C ARG A 217 -14.01 33.25 -39.27
N TYR A 218 -14.97 33.02 -38.37
CA TYR A 218 -16.30 33.62 -38.49
C TYR A 218 -16.25 35.14 -38.34
N ARG A 219 -15.50 35.69 -37.38
CA ARG A 219 -15.35 37.15 -37.23
C ARG A 219 -14.71 37.79 -38.46
N ASP A 220 -13.61 37.23 -38.97
CA ASP A 220 -12.93 37.75 -40.17
C ASP A 220 -13.82 37.70 -41.44
N PHE A 221 -14.78 36.79 -41.48
CA PHE A 221 -15.75 36.70 -42.58
C PHE A 221 -16.82 37.80 -42.52
N PHE A 222 -17.25 38.21 -41.32
CA PHE A 222 -18.28 39.24 -41.13
C PHE A 222 -17.73 40.68 -41.02
N ASP A 223 -16.45 40.86 -40.64
CA ASP A 223 -15.81 42.18 -40.50
C ASP A 223 -15.12 42.69 -41.78
N LYS A 224 -15.15 41.94 -42.89
CA LYS A 224 -14.73 42.47 -44.20
C LYS A 224 -15.83 43.40 -44.75
N PRO A 225 -15.56 44.69 -44.96
CA PRO A 225 -16.50 45.56 -45.67
C PRO A 225 -16.66 45.04 -47.11
N MET A 226 -17.92 45.00 -47.54
CA MET A 226 -18.37 44.52 -48.84
C MET A 226 -17.72 45.26 -50.01
#